data_AF-A0A1Q5E107-F1
#
_entry.id   AF-A0A1Q5E107-F1
#
_cell.length_a   1.000
_cell.length_b   1.000
_cell.length_c   1.000
_cell.angle_alpha   90.00
_cell.angle_beta   90.00
_cell.angle_gamma   90.00
#
_symmetry.space_group_name_H-M   'P 1'
#
loop_
_entity.id
_entity.type
_entity.pdbx_description
1 polymer ?
#
loop_
_entity_poly.entity_id
_entity_poly.type
_entity_poly.pdbx_seq_one_letter_code
_entity_poly.pdbx_strand_id
1 'polypeptide(L)' 'MSAEEQVPAIGAIVVDVGRWDQPLVGEFRGVAGPHWTLRSPRGGTEWEVRPEHTRDATPAERLAARTARENARSRGEVA' A
#
# COMPACT_ATOMS: atom_id res chain seq x y z
N MET A 1 -14.13 -5.83 19.14
CA MET A 1 -14.00 -6.82 18.05
C MET A 1 -12.59 -6.71 17.55
N SER A 2 -11.70 -7.56 18.08
CA SER A 2 -10.30 -7.58 17.66
C SER A 2 -10.29 -8.01 16.21
N ALA A 3 -9.90 -7.12 15.31
CA ALA A 3 -9.62 -7.52 13.94
C ALA A 3 -8.43 -8.48 14.03
N GLU A 4 -8.72 -9.78 14.01
CA GLU A 4 -7.74 -10.75 13.56
C GLU A 4 -7.21 -10.22 12.24
N GLU A 5 -5.89 -10.06 12.18
CA GLU A 5 -5.08 -9.53 11.10
C GLU A 5 -5.36 -10.30 9.79
N GLN A 6 -6.52 -10.06 9.18
CA GLN A 6 -6.88 -10.67 7.91
C GLN A 6 -5.96 -10.06 6.86
N VAL A 7 -5.09 -10.91 6.32
CA VAL A 7 -4.18 -10.56 5.23
C VAL A 7 -5.02 -9.89 4.12
N PRO A 8 -4.70 -8.64 3.73
CA PRO A 8 -5.45 -7.95 2.69
C PRO A 8 -5.42 -8.72 1.37
N ALA A 9 -6.40 -8.47 0.50
CA ALA A 9 -6.35 -8.99 -0.85
C ALA A 9 -5.21 -8.33 -1.63
N ILE A 10 -4.58 -9.07 -2.56
CA ILE A 10 -3.60 -8.49 -3.50
C ILE A 10 -4.22 -7.30 -4.24
N GLY A 11 -3.50 -6.18 -4.26
CA GLY A 11 -3.97 -4.90 -4.81
C GLY A 11 -4.77 -4.03 -3.84
N ALA A 12 -5.04 -4.50 -2.61
CA ALA A 12 -5.64 -3.67 -1.58
C ALA A 12 -4.73 -2.49 -1.23
N ILE A 13 -5.32 -1.31 -1.04
CA ILE A 13 -4.58 -0.12 -0.61
C ILE A 13 -4.49 -0.13 0.92
N VAL A 14 -3.26 -0.09 1.42
CA VAL A 14 -2.91 0.01 2.84
C VAL A 14 -1.97 1.19 3.06
N VAL A 15 -1.85 1.62 4.31
CA VAL A 15 -0.95 2.72 4.69
C VAL A 15 0.07 2.22 5.71
N ASP A 16 1.35 2.34 5.35
CA ASP A 16 2.50 2.11 6.23
C ASP A 16 2.69 3.34 7.13
N VAL A 17 2.59 3.14 8.43
CA VAL A 17 2.78 4.15 9.47
C VAL A 17 4.00 3.86 10.36
N GLY A 18 4.86 2.91 9.98
CA GLY A 18 5.84 2.31 10.87
C GLY A 18 7.20 3.00 10.95
N ARG A 19 7.75 3.44 9.80
CA ARG A 19 9.18 3.84 9.72
C ARG A 19 9.45 5.12 8.94
N TRP A 20 8.43 5.73 8.37
CA TRP A 20 8.58 6.87 7.48
C TRP A 20 8.22 8.16 8.19
N ASP A 21 8.89 9.26 7.83
CA ASP A 21 8.58 10.61 8.36
C ASP A 21 7.11 11.00 8.08
N GLN A 22 6.51 10.40 7.06
CA GLN A 22 5.10 10.56 6.70
C GLN A 22 4.49 9.20 6.33
N PRO A 23 3.20 8.97 6.57
CA PRO A 23 2.52 7.74 6.17
C PRO A 23 2.65 7.48 4.67
N LEU A 24 3.04 6.26 4.31
CA LEU A 24 3.18 5.84 2.91
C LEU A 24 2.02 4.97 2.48
N VAL A 25 1.38 5.36 1.37
CA VAL A 25 0.29 4.59 0.75
C VAL A 25 0.88 3.56 -0.21
N GLY A 26 0.51 2.30 -0.03
CA GLY A 26 0.98 1.17 -0.84
C GLY A 26 -0.14 0.22 -1.27
N GLU A 27 0.02 -0.37 -2.44
CA GLU A 27 -0.73 -1.54 -2.91
C GLU A 27 -0.12 -2.80 -2.29
N PHE A 28 -0.93 -3.62 -1.63
CA PHE A 28 -0.51 -4.91 -1.08
C PHE A 28 -0.14 -5.90 -2.19
N ARG A 29 1.06 -6.48 -2.09
CA ARG A 29 1.64 -7.41 -3.07
C ARG A 29 1.80 -8.83 -2.55
N GLY A 30 1.68 -9.04 -1.24
CA GLY A 30 1.73 -10.37 -0.64
C GLY A 30 2.40 -10.40 0.72
N VAL A 31 2.51 -11.59 1.27
CA VAL A 31 3.20 -11.86 2.54
C VAL A 31 4.61 -12.36 2.25
N ALA A 32 5.61 -11.75 2.89
CA ALA A 32 7.02 -12.11 2.85
C ALA A 32 7.50 -12.43 4.28
N GLY A 33 7.32 -13.67 4.71
CA GLY A 33 7.61 -14.08 6.09
C GLY A 33 6.74 -13.29 7.09
N PRO A 34 7.34 -12.60 8.08
CA PRO A 34 6.60 -11.77 9.05
C PRO A 34 6.23 -10.38 8.50
N HIS A 35 6.59 -10.06 7.25
CA HIS A 35 6.33 -8.78 6.63
C HIS A 35 5.30 -8.91 5.51
N TRP A 36 4.68 -7.78 5.17
CA TRP A 36 3.94 -7.59 3.94
C TRP A 36 4.81 -6.86 2.93
N THR A 37 4.68 -7.24 1.67
CA THR A 37 5.31 -6.53 0.54
C THR A 37 4.28 -5.54 0.00
N LEU A 38 4.65 -4.26 -0.08
CA LEU A 38 3.84 -3.19 -0.65
C LEU A 38 4.53 -2.59 -1.87
N ARG A 39 3.74 -2.00 -2.76
CA ARG A 39 4.26 -1.22 -3.89
C ARG A 39 3.58 0.12 -4.00
N SER A 40 4.30 1.14 -4.45
CA SER A 40 3.74 2.48 -4.66
C SER A 40 2.67 2.41 -5.77
N PRO A 41 1.49 3.03 -5.58
CA PRO A 41 0.47 3.12 -6.62
C PRO A 41 0.95 3.84 -7.90
N ARG A 42 1.97 4.70 -7.78
CA ARG A 42 2.60 5.40 -8.92
C ARG A 42 3.62 4.55 -9.67
N GLY A 43 3.79 3.28 -9.30
CA GLY A 43 4.93 2.49 -9.72
C GLY A 43 6.17 2.76 -8.87
N GLY A 44 7.27 2.08 -9.22
CA GLY A 44 8.51 2.08 -8.46
C GLY A 44 8.73 0.83 -7.62
N THR A 45 9.65 0.95 -6.66
CA THR A 45 10.21 -0.12 -5.84
C THR A 45 9.20 -0.64 -4.82
N GLU A 46 9.20 -1.96 -4.62
CA GLU A 46 8.46 -2.62 -3.54
C GLU A 46 9.20 -2.45 -2.21
N TRP A 47 8.46 -2.34 -1.10
CA TRP A 47 9.05 -2.29 0.24
C TRP A 47 8.34 -3.25 1.19
N GLU A 48 9.04 -3.64 2.24
CA GLU A 48 8.53 -4.52 3.29
C GLU A 48 8.06 -3.71 4.49
N VAL A 49 6.91 -4.09 5.06
CA VAL A 49 6.34 -3.48 6.26
C VAL A 49 5.83 -4.57 7.20
N ARG A 50 5.90 -4.33 8.52
CA ARG A 50 5.27 -5.25 9.48
C ARG A 50 3.76 -5.03 9.48
N PRO A 51 2.92 -6.07 9.51
CA PRO A 51 1.46 -5.95 9.49
C PRO A 51 0.93 -4.98 10.55
N GLU A 52 1.46 -5.03 11.77
CA GLU A 52 1.08 -4.14 12.87
C GLU A 52 1.43 -2.65 12.67
N HIS A 53 2.28 -2.34 11.68
CA HIS A 53 2.62 -0.98 11.29
C HIS A 53 1.79 -0.52 10.08
N THR A 54 0.74 -1.26 9.74
CA THR A 54 -0.18 -0.89 8.69
C THR A 54 -1.54 -0.53 9.26
N ARG A 55 -2.26 0.27 8.48
CA ARG A 55 -3.69 0.47 8.66
C ARG A 55 -4.38 0.42 7.32
N ASP A 56 -5.70 0.25 7.38
CA ASP A 56 -6.54 0.49 6.22
C ASP A 56 -6.39 1.92 5.72
N ALA A 57 -6.34 2.05 4.39
CA ALA A 57 -6.46 3.34 3.74
C ALA A 57 -7.87 3.89 3.89
N THR A 58 -7.96 5.18 4.21
CA THR A 58 -9.21 5.93 4.19
C THR A 58 -9.79 6.00 2.77
N PRO A 59 -11.09 6.27 2.60
CA PRO A 59 -11.67 6.46 1.26
C PRO A 59 -10.94 7.51 0.41
N ALA A 60 -10.48 8.60 1.04
CA ALA A 60 -9.73 9.66 0.37
C ALA A 60 -8.35 9.17 -0.10
N GLU A 61 -7.62 8.43 0.73
CA GLU A 61 -6.32 7.84 0.35
C GLU A 61 -6.48 6.79 -0.75
N ARG A 62 -7.53 5.96 -0.70
CA ARG A 62 -7.84 5.00 -1.76
C ARG A 62 -8.13 5.70 -3.08
N LEU A 63 -8.88 6.80 -3.05
CA LEU A 63 -9.14 7.61 -4.24
C LEU A 63 -7.85 8.24 -4.77
N ALA A 64 -7.04 8.85 -3.90
CA ALA A 64 -5.78 9.45 -4.28
C ALA A 64 -4.80 8.42 -4.88
N ALA A 65 -4.73 7.22 -4.32
CA ALA A 65 -3.91 6.12 -4.84
C ALA A 65 -4.31 5.73 -6.27
N ARG A 66 -5.62 5.55 -6.53
CA ARG A 66 -6.13 5.24 -7.88
C ARG A 66 -5.82 6.37 -8.86
N THR A 67 -6.08 7.62 -8.49
CA THR A 67 -5.75 8.78 -9.33
C THR A 67 -4.25 8.87 -9.60
N ALA A 68 -3.42 8.61 -8.59
CA ALA A 68 -1.97 8.64 -8.72
C ALA A 68 -1.47 7.56 -9.71
N ARG A 69 -2.09 6.37 -9.68
CA ARG A 69 -1.81 5.29 -10.64
C ARG A 69 -2.19 5.68 -12.07
N GLU A 70 -3.40 6.18 -12.29
CA GLU A 70 -3.82 6.61 -13.63
C GLU A 70 -2.96 7.76 -14.17
N ASN A 71 -2.58 8.69 -13.29
CA ASN A 71 -1.66 9.77 -13.66
C ASN A 71 -0.27 9.24 -14.03
N ALA A 72 0.26 8.26 -13.28
CA ALA A 72 1.55 7.64 -13.57
C ALA A 72 1.50 6.83 -14.88
N ARG A 73 0.40 6.11 -15.13
CA ARG A 73 0.13 5.42 -16.39
C ARG A 73 0.10 6.39 -17.58
N SER A 74 -0.57 7.53 -17.44
CA SER A 74 -0.60 8.58 -18.47
C SER A 74 0.80 9.13 -18.80
N ARG A 75 1.70 9.16 -17.81
CA ARG A 75 3.11 9.54 -17.99
C ARG A 75 4.02 8.39 -18.46
N GLY A 76 3.49 7.17 -18.62
CA GLY A 76 4.28 5.98 -19.00
C GLY A 76 5.15 5.42 -17.88
N GLU A 77 4.89 5.78 -16.62
CA GLU A 77 5.65 5.34 -15.44
C GLU A 77 5.16 3.98 -14.90
N VAL A 78 3.94 3.57 -15.29
CA VAL A 78 3.31 2.30 -14.91
C VAL A 78 2.71 1.68 -16.16
N ALA A 79 2.98 0.38 -16.36
CA ALA A 79 2.42 -0.44 -17.44
C ALA A 79 1.05 -1.03 -17.06
#